data_AF-A0A8T6YHV0-F1
#
_entry.id   AF-A0A8T6YHV0-F1
#
_cell.length_a   1.000
_cell.length_b   1.000
_cell.length_c   1.000
_cell.angle_alpha   90.00
_cell.angle_beta   90.00
_cell.angle_gamma   90.00
#
_symmetry.space_group_name_H-M   'P 1'
#
loop_
_entity.id
_entity.type
_entity.pdbx_description
1 polymer ?
#
loop_
_entity_poly.entity_id
_entity_poly.type
_entity_poly.pdbx_seq_one_letter_code
_entity_poly.pdbx_strand_id
1 'polypeptide(L)' 'MLETPQERVRLLKAGINKTTIEKLYLIYNNFRIIQAPVLFRPDEIHCTVPQPGQFKGEPVKRK' A
#
# COMPACT_ATOMS: atom_id res chain seq x y z
N MET A 1 -15.44 11.26 3.32
CA MET A 1 -14.53 12.31 3.85
C MET A 1 -13.05 11.98 3.65
N LEU A 2 -12.61 10.73 3.76
CA LEU A 2 -11.25 10.32 3.34
C LEU A 2 -11.21 8.91 2.73
N GLU A 3 -12.37 8.31 2.46
CA GLU A 3 -12.47 6.93 1.97
C GLU A 3 -11.89 6.84 0.55
N THR A 4 -12.22 7.81 -0.30
CA THR A 4 -11.82 7.77 -1.71
C THR A 4 -10.44 8.38 -1.92
N PRO A 5 -9.66 7.88 -2.90
CA PRO A 5 -8.43 8.53 -3.34
C PRO A 5 -8.65 9.98 -3.81
N GLN A 6 -9.80 10.26 -4.44
CA GLN A 6 -10.14 11.57 -5.00
C GLN A 6 -10.31 12.63 -3.92
N GLU A 7 -10.95 12.30 -2.79
CA GLU A 7 -11.05 13.21 -1.64
C GLU A 7 -9.67 13.55 -1.07
N ARG A 8 -8.78 12.55 -0.93
CA ARG A 8 -7.40 12.75 -0.47
C ARG A 8 -6.60 13.68 -1.40
N VAL A 9 -6.76 13.51 -2.71
CA VAL A 9 -6.14 14.39 -3.71
C VAL A 9 -6.67 15.83 -3.61
N ARG A 10 -7.96 16.03 -3.34
CA ARG A 10 -8.53 17.38 -3.14
C ARG A 10 -7.92 18.07 -1.92
N LEU A 11 -7.71 17.35 -0.82
CA LEU A 11 -7.09 17.91 0.40
C LEU A 11 -5.61 18.26 0.18
N LEU A 12 -4.87 17.43 -0.57
CA LEU A 12 -3.50 17.74 -0.96
C LEU A 12 -3.43 19.00 -1.83
N LYS A 13 -4.34 19.13 -2.81
CA LYS A 13 -4.43 20.34 -3.65
C LYS A 13 -4.82 21.60 -2.87
N ALA A 14 -5.56 21.45 -1.77
CA ALA A 14 -5.91 22.54 -0.86
C ALA A 14 -4.76 22.93 0.09
N GLY A 15 -3.58 22.28 -0.01
CA GLY A 15 -2.42 22.60 0.81
C GLY A 15 -2.41 21.93 2.18
N ILE A 16 -3.31 20.97 2.44
CA ILE A 16 -3.28 20.21 3.69
C ILE A 16 -2.12 19.22 3.66
N ASN A 17 -1.36 19.20 4.76
CA ASN A 17 -0.21 18.33 4.92
C ASN A 17 -0.58 16.84 4.81
N LYS A 18 0.27 16.09 4.09
CA LYS A 18 0.12 14.64 3.92
C LYS A 18 0.02 13.88 5.25
N THR A 19 0.78 14.27 6.26
CA THR A 19 0.78 13.65 7.59
C THR A 19 -0.54 13.86 8.33
N THR A 20 -1.17 15.01 8.14
CA THR A 20 -2.51 15.29 8.67
C THR A 20 -3.54 14.40 7.97
N ILE A 21 -3.49 14.32 6.64
CA ILE A 21 -4.40 13.48 5.84
C ILE A 21 -4.27 12.00 6.23
N GLU A 22 -3.06 11.51 6.44
CA GLU A 22 -2.79 10.13 6.85
C GLU A 22 -3.32 9.81 8.25
N LYS A 23 -3.11 10.71 9.22
CA LYS A 23 -3.69 10.56 10.57
C LYS A 23 -5.21 10.49 10.53
N LEU A 24 -5.84 11.40 9.79
CA LEU A 24 -7.30 11.41 9.64
C LEU A 24 -7.78 10.15 8.91
N TYR A 25 -7.03 9.67 7.92
CA TYR A 25 -7.36 8.43 7.21
C TYR A 25 -7.35 7.23 8.17
N LEU A 26 -6.34 7.12 9.03
CA LEU A 26 -6.27 6.07 10.05
C LEU A 26 -7.43 6.14 11.06
N ILE A 27 -7.73 7.33 11.57
CA ILE A 27 -8.77 7.57 12.58
C ILE A 27 -10.16 7.25 12.03
N TYR A 28 -10.49 7.75 10.84
CA TYR A 28 -11.86 7.68 10.31
C TYR A 28 -12.18 6.40 9.54
N ASN A 29 -11.18 5.59 9.18
CA ASN A 29 -11.40 4.31 8.48
C ASN A 29 -11.29 3.09 9.43
N ASN A 30 -11.36 3.29 10.75
CA ASN A 30 -11.33 2.23 11.77
C ASN A 30 -10.12 1.28 11.66
N PHE A 31 -8.96 1.80 11.24
CA PHE A 31 -7.75 0.99 11.19
C PHE A 31 -7.26 0.67 12.61
N ARG A 32 -7.09 -0.62 12.93
CA ARG A 32 -6.38 -1.04 14.14
C ARG A 32 -4.88 -0.93 13.93
N ILE A 33 -4.25 0.02 14.61
CA ILE A 33 -2.79 0.10 14.69
C ILE A 33 -2.33 -0.95 15.71
N ILE A 34 -1.78 -2.06 15.23
CA ILE A 34 -1.19 -3.10 16.10
C ILE A 34 0.26 -2.70 16.37
N GLN A 35 0.54 -2.13 17.55
CA GLN A 35 1.91 -1.87 18.04
C GLN A 35 2.56 -3.14 18.62
N ALA A 36 2.42 -4.28 17.94
CA ALA A 36 3.18 -5.46 18.28
C ALA A 36 4.49 -5.41 17.52
N PRO A 37 5.65 -5.67 18.15
CA PRO A 37 6.87 -5.92 17.39
C PRO A 37 6.58 -7.09 16.47
N VAL A 38 6.72 -6.86 15.15
CA VAL A 38 6.66 -7.96 14.19
C VAL A 38 7.92 -8.79 14.43
N LEU A 39 7.77 -9.84 15.23
CA LEU A 39 8.82 -10.82 15.47
C LEU A 39 8.95 -11.67 14.20
N PHE A 40 9.66 -11.15 13.21
CA PHE A 40 10.05 -11.94 12.04
C PHE A 40 11.02 -13.03 12.51
N ARG A 41 10.65 -14.29 12.30
CA ARG A 41 11.63 -15.38 12.38
C ARG A 41 12.54 -15.27 11.16
N PRO A 42 13.87 -15.31 11.32
CA PRO A 42 14.81 -15.26 10.18
C PRO A 42 14.52 -16.30 9.09
N ASP A 43 13.90 -17.42 9.48
CA ASP A 43 13.63 -18.56 8.60
C ASP A 43 12.45 -18.33 7.63
N GLU A 44 11.67 -17.26 7.80
CA GLU A 44 10.46 -16.98 7.00
C GLU A 44 10.71 -15.95 5.88
N ILE A 45 11.89 -15.33 5.84
CA ILE A 45 12.25 -14.34 4.81
C ILE A 45 12.83 -15.05 3.58
N HIS A 46 11.99 -15.80 2.88
CA HIS A 46 12.21 -16.00 1.44
C HIS A 46 11.68 -14.77 0.70
N CYS A 47 12.47 -13.69 0.72
CA CYS A 47 12.35 -12.67 -0.32
C CYS A 47 12.64 -13.37 -1.65
N THR A 48 11.61 -13.82 -2.36
CA THR A 48 11.74 -14.03 -3.80
C THR A 48 11.87 -12.64 -4.40
N VAL A 49 13.10 -12.12 -4.39
CA VAL A 49 13.47 -11.04 -5.31
C VAL A 49 13.13 -11.58 -6.69
N PRO A 50 12.17 -10.99 -7.42
CA PRO A 50 11.91 -11.42 -8.77
C PRO A 50 13.22 -11.19 -9.53
N GLN A 51 13.87 -12.27 -9.96
CA GLN A 51 15.08 -12.10 -10.76
C GLN A 51 14.67 -11.37 -12.05
N PRO A 52 15.40 -10.32 -12.46
CA PRO A 52 15.11 -9.62 -13.69
C PRO A 52 15.32 -10.59 -14.86
N GLY A 53 14.23 -11.15 -15.38
CA GLY A 53 14.26 -12.15 -16.46
C GLY A 53 13.08 -13.10 -16.55
N GLN A 54 12.19 -13.19 -15.56
CA GLN A 54 11.05 -14.11 -15.59
C GLN A 54 9.73 -13.45 -16.00
N PHE A 55 9.71 -12.85 -17.18
CA PHE A 55 8.46 -12.70 -17.95
C PHE A 55 8.61 -13.52 -19.24
N LYS A 56 8.37 -14.83 -19.16
CA LYS A 56 7.97 -15.58 -20.36
C LYS A 56 6.50 -15.26 -20.60
N GLY A 57 6.24 -14.19 -21.37
CA GLY A 57 4.92 -14.01 -21.96
C GLY A 57 4.66 -15.19 -22.90
N GLU A 58 3.75 -16.08 -22.54
CA GLU A 58 3.16 -16.98 -23.52
C GLU A 58 2.36 -16.13 -24.52
N PRO A 59 2.53 -16.34 -25.84
CA PRO A 59 1.71 -15.63 -26.81
C PRO A 59 0.26 -16.07 -26.66
N VAL A 60 -0.60 -15.14 -26.25
CA VAL A 60 -2.05 -15.29 -26.32
C VAL A 60 -2.42 -15.59 -27.78
N LYS A 61 -2.78 -16.84 -28.08
CA LYS A 61 -3.38 -17.20 -29.36
C LYS A 61 -4.76 -16.53 -29.43
N ARG A 62 -4.84 -15.43 -30.19
CA ARG A 62 -6.13 -14.91 -30.65
C ARG A 62 -6.67 -15.92 -31.68
N LYS A 63 -7.77 -16.57 -31.33
CA LYS A 63 -8.61 -17.29 -32.30
C LYS A 63 -9.41 -16.29 -33.13
#